data_AF-A0A9W6YY39-F1
#
_entry.id   AF-A0A9W6YY39-F1
#
_cell.length_a   1.000
_cell.length_b   1.000
_cell.length_c   1.000
_cell.angle_alpha   90.00
_cell.angle_beta   90.00
_cell.angle_gamma   90.00
#
_symmetry.space_group_name_H-M   'P 1'
#
loop_
_entity.id
_entity.type
_entity.pdbx_description
1 polymer ?
#
loop_
_entity_poly.entity_id
_entity_poly.type
_entity_poly.pdbx_seq_one_letter_code
_entity_poly.pdbx_strand_id
1 'polypeptide(L)'
;MRTDSNPYKIFSLVLAGLCVPLIFTMTLGAAAVTGIKTSTKYATLYEEHSVGGLVYAILCQDSLHRFGEFLSVVLAMSTVCNNIPNMYSIALGAQCFWSQFARVPRIVWTIVGNCLTLAICIPGYYSFESVMENFMNIIGYYLAIYDAITFSEHFIHIRGFKNYDVSGYNDKSKYNPGWAGLFAICCGAAGVVIGMDQTWYVGKVGGKIGKYGGDIGFELAGTFAFIGYNLTRPFEKKYFGR
;
A
#
# COMPACT_ATOMS: atom_id res chain seq x y z
N MET A 1 -26.52 -5.29 -8.47
CA MET A 1 -25.49 -4.63 -9.30
C MET A 1 -25.30 -5.50 -10.53
N ARG A 2 -25.42 -4.97 -11.75
CA ARG A 2 -25.47 -5.78 -13.00
C ARG A 2 -24.27 -6.74 -13.10
N THR A 3 -24.57 -8.02 -13.25
CA THR A 3 -23.63 -9.15 -13.13
C THR A 3 -23.28 -9.75 -14.50
N ASP A 4 -23.11 -8.94 -15.55
CA ASP A 4 -22.89 -9.44 -16.93
C ASP A 4 -21.52 -9.06 -17.50
N SER A 5 -20.62 -8.51 -16.70
CA SER A 5 -19.28 -8.15 -17.15
C SER A 5 -18.34 -9.34 -16.91
N ASN A 6 -17.75 -9.87 -17.99
CA ASN A 6 -16.80 -10.99 -17.91
C ASN A 6 -15.62 -10.62 -16.97
N PRO A 7 -15.39 -11.36 -15.87
CA PRO A 7 -14.36 -11.03 -14.88
C PRO A 7 -12.96 -11.00 -15.50
N TYR A 8 -12.67 -11.89 -16.47
CA TYR A 8 -11.39 -11.90 -17.16
C TYR A 8 -11.16 -10.64 -18.00
N LYS A 9 -12.24 -10.06 -18.56
CA LYS A 9 -12.16 -8.83 -19.35
C LYS A 9 -11.93 -7.61 -18.46
N ILE A 10 -12.58 -7.54 -17.30
CA ILE A 10 -12.31 -6.49 -16.31
C ILE A 10 -10.87 -6.61 -15.81
N PHE A 11 -10.47 -7.83 -15.41
CA PHE A 11 -9.12 -8.09 -14.94
C PHE A 11 -8.06 -7.71 -15.97
N SER A 12 -8.19 -8.15 -17.23
CA SER A 12 -7.22 -7.83 -18.28
C SER A 12 -7.17 -6.34 -18.60
N LEU A 13 -8.31 -5.64 -18.58
CA LEU A 13 -8.36 -4.20 -18.85
C LEU A 13 -7.70 -3.41 -17.71
N VAL A 14 -7.98 -3.77 -16.46
CA VAL A 14 -7.38 -3.13 -15.28
C VAL A 14 -5.89 -3.43 -15.22
N LEU A 15 -5.49 -4.68 -15.48
CA LEU A 15 -4.08 -5.09 -15.52
C LEU A 15 -3.33 -4.32 -16.60
N ALA A 16 -3.83 -4.29 -17.84
CA ALA A 16 -3.18 -3.56 -18.92
C ALA A 16 -3.16 -2.04 -18.65
N GLY A 17 -4.27 -1.48 -18.15
CA GLY A 17 -4.39 -0.07 -17.83
C GLY A 17 -3.45 0.39 -16.70
N LEU A 18 -3.08 -0.48 -15.78
CA LEU A 18 -2.12 -0.21 -14.71
C LEU A 18 -0.68 -0.54 -15.12
N CYS A 19 -0.44 -1.71 -15.70
CA CYS A 19 0.90 -2.18 -16.03
C CYS A 19 1.61 -1.28 -17.07
N VAL A 20 0.90 -0.85 -18.11
CA VAL A 20 1.51 -0.02 -19.18
C VAL A 20 2.08 1.29 -18.64
N PRO A 21 1.31 2.15 -17.92
CA PRO A 21 1.87 3.38 -17.38
C PRO A 21 2.90 3.11 -16.28
N LEU A 22 2.72 2.08 -15.44
CA LEU A 22 3.70 1.76 -14.39
C LEU A 22 5.06 1.36 -14.98
N ILE A 23 5.08 0.43 -15.94
CA ILE A 23 6.32 -0.01 -16.60
C ILE A 23 6.99 1.16 -17.31
N PHE A 24 6.21 2.01 -18.00
CA PHE A 24 6.74 3.20 -18.65
C PHE A 24 7.40 4.16 -17.65
N THR A 25 6.68 4.53 -16.58
CA THR A 25 7.20 5.47 -15.57
C THR A 25 8.39 4.89 -14.81
N MET A 26 8.38 3.60 -14.47
CA MET A 26 9.52 2.93 -13.82
C MET A 26 10.75 2.88 -14.73
N THR A 27 10.57 2.56 -16.01
CA THR A 27 11.67 2.54 -16.99
C THR A 27 12.26 3.93 -17.18
N LEU A 28 11.40 4.96 -17.25
CA LEU A 28 11.81 6.36 -17.32
C LEU A 28 12.58 6.79 -16.06
N GLY A 29 12.10 6.41 -14.87
CA GLY A 29 12.79 6.67 -13.61
C GLY A 29 14.16 5.99 -13.54
N ALA A 30 14.26 4.72 -13.95
CA ALA A 30 15.52 3.99 -14.02
C ALA A 30 16.50 4.66 -15.00
N ALA A 31 16.03 5.07 -16.18
CA ALA A 31 16.84 5.79 -17.15
C ALA A 31 17.35 7.13 -16.59
N ALA A 32 16.50 7.90 -15.90
CA ALA A 32 16.87 9.16 -15.25
C ALA A 32 17.99 8.96 -14.22
N VAL A 33 17.87 7.94 -13.36
CA VAL A 33 18.89 7.62 -12.34
C VAL A 33 20.20 7.16 -12.97
N THR A 34 20.16 6.41 -14.08
CA THR A 34 21.41 6.07 -14.80
C THR A 34 22.11 7.30 -15.39
N GLY A 35 21.37 8.37 -15.71
CA GLY A 35 21.92 9.65 -16.15
C GLY A 35 22.84 10.31 -15.11
N ILE A 36 22.60 10.09 -13.81
CA ILE A 36 23.44 10.59 -12.71
C ILE A 36 24.89 10.14 -12.88
N LYS A 37 25.13 8.91 -13.34
CA LYS A 37 26.48 8.37 -13.52
C LYS A 37 27.22 8.96 -14.72
N THR A 38 26.52 9.62 -15.63
CA THR A 38 27.08 10.13 -16.89
C THR A 38 27.47 11.61 -16.81
N SER A 39 26.84 12.40 -15.92
CA SER A 39 27.10 13.83 -15.81
C SER A 39 27.18 14.30 -14.36
N THR A 40 28.27 14.97 -14.01
CA THR A 40 28.52 15.55 -12.68
C THR A 40 27.44 16.54 -12.24
N LYS A 41 26.76 17.19 -13.19
CA LYS A 41 25.65 18.13 -12.92
C LYS A 41 24.39 17.43 -12.39
N TYR A 42 24.06 16.26 -12.93
CA TYR A 42 22.91 15.49 -12.45
C TYR A 42 23.17 14.91 -11.06
N ALA A 43 24.42 14.55 -10.76
CA ALA A 43 24.84 14.14 -9.42
C ALA A 43 24.69 15.26 -8.38
N THR A 44 25.18 16.47 -8.67
CA THR A 44 25.06 17.61 -7.73
C THR A 44 23.60 18.01 -7.48
N LEU A 45 22.75 18.02 -8.51
CA LEU A 45 21.33 18.38 -8.36
C LEU A 45 20.53 17.29 -7.63
N TYR A 46 20.92 16.02 -7.77
CA TYR A 46 20.36 14.93 -6.99
C TYR A 46 20.78 14.99 -5.51
N GLU A 47 22.03 15.38 -5.22
CA GLU A 47 22.50 15.55 -3.84
C GLU A 47 21.82 16.73 -3.12
N GLU A 48 21.60 17.86 -3.82
CA GLU A 48 20.97 19.05 -3.20
C GLU A 48 19.43 18.96 -3.11
N HIS A 49 18.76 18.35 -4.09
CA HIS A 49 17.31 18.41 -4.23
C HIS A 49 16.65 17.05 -4.50
N SER A 50 17.38 15.94 -4.31
CA SER A 50 16.90 14.57 -4.49
C SER A 50 16.23 14.35 -5.86
N VAL A 51 15.20 13.51 -5.91
CA VAL A 51 14.47 13.14 -7.14
C VAL A 51 13.88 14.37 -7.86
N GLY A 52 13.44 15.39 -7.12
CA GLY A 52 12.88 16.62 -7.71
C GLY A 52 13.91 17.42 -8.51
N GLY A 53 15.15 17.51 -8.01
CA GLY A 53 16.27 18.17 -8.70
C GLY A 53 16.66 17.46 -9.99
N LEU A 54 16.64 16.12 -9.98
CA LEU A 54 16.95 15.31 -11.16
C LEU A 54 15.91 15.50 -12.28
N VAL A 55 14.62 15.49 -11.93
CA VAL A 55 13.53 15.71 -12.88
C VAL A 55 13.61 17.12 -13.48
N TYR A 56 13.87 18.13 -12.66
CA TYR A 56 14.07 19.50 -13.12
C TYR A 56 15.28 19.62 -14.06
N ALA A 57 16.41 18.98 -13.74
CA ALA A 57 17.60 19.00 -14.59
C ALA A 57 17.30 18.43 -15.99
N ILE A 58 16.61 17.29 -16.05
CA ILE A 58 16.26 16.63 -17.32
C ILE A 58 15.28 17.47 -18.15
N LEU A 59 14.27 18.08 -17.52
CA LEU A 59 13.22 18.86 -18.21
C LEU A 59 13.68 20.27 -18.62
N CYS A 60 14.45 20.95 -17.77
CA CYS A 60 14.79 22.36 -17.94
C CYS A 60 16.17 22.62 -18.53
N GLN A 61 17.21 21.86 -18.15
CA GLN A 61 18.57 22.18 -18.60
C GLN A 61 18.86 21.69 -20.03
N ASP A 62 18.39 20.49 -20.41
CA ASP A 62 18.80 19.86 -21.69
C ASP A 62 17.71 19.82 -22.77
N SER A 63 16.45 20.13 -22.46
CA SER A 63 15.35 19.93 -23.41
C SER A 63 14.49 21.18 -23.68
N LEU A 64 13.77 21.72 -22.68
CA LEU A 64 12.69 22.70 -22.97
C LEU A 64 12.78 24.03 -22.20
N HIS A 65 13.85 24.29 -21.44
CA HIS A 65 14.07 25.54 -20.68
C HIS A 65 12.77 26.05 -20.00
N ARG A 66 12.23 27.20 -20.45
CA ARG A 66 11.02 27.85 -19.89
C ARG A 66 9.74 27.01 -19.95
N PHE A 67 9.59 26.13 -20.94
CA PHE A 67 8.42 25.23 -20.98
C PHE A 67 8.62 24.03 -20.05
N GLY A 68 9.86 23.60 -19.82
CA GLY A 68 10.20 22.59 -18.81
C GLY A 68 9.83 23.03 -17.39
N GLU A 69 9.96 24.32 -17.10
CA GLU A 69 9.58 24.88 -15.79
C GLU A 69 8.07 24.80 -15.58
N PHE A 70 7.28 25.13 -16.62
CA PHE A 70 5.83 24.96 -16.60
C PHE A 70 5.43 23.50 -16.40
N LEU A 71 6.05 22.57 -17.13
CA LEU A 71 5.78 21.13 -16.97
C LEU A 71 6.15 20.62 -15.57
N SER A 72 7.21 21.13 -14.97
CA SER A 72 7.61 20.77 -13.60
C SER A 72 6.57 21.21 -12.57
N VAL A 73 5.97 22.39 -12.75
CA VAL A 73 4.84 22.85 -11.90
C VAL A 73 3.61 21.96 -12.10
N VAL A 74 3.28 21.59 -13.34
CA VAL A 74 2.16 20.69 -13.64
C VAL A 74 2.39 19.31 -13.00
N LEU A 75 3.62 18.79 -13.06
CA LEU A 75 3.99 17.53 -12.42
C LEU A 75 3.87 17.62 -10.89
N ALA A 76 4.30 18.73 -10.29
CA ALA A 76 4.12 18.97 -8.87
C ALA A 76 2.63 19.00 -8.49
N MET A 77 1.79 19.67 -9.29
CA MET A 77 0.33 19.70 -9.09
C MET A 77 -0.33 18.32 -9.23
N SER A 78 0.20 17.43 -10.08
CA SER A 78 -0.29 16.05 -10.21
C SER A 78 -0.21 15.29 -8.88
N THR A 79 0.82 15.52 -8.07
CA THR A 79 0.95 14.88 -6.75
C THR A 79 -0.21 15.26 -5.82
N VAL A 80 -0.70 16.52 -5.90
CA VAL A 80 -1.86 16.98 -5.14
C VAL A 80 -3.12 16.22 -5.58
N CYS A 81 -3.32 16.08 -6.89
CA CYS A 81 -4.45 15.33 -7.45
C CYS A 81 -4.44 13.86 -7.01
N ASN A 82 -3.27 13.22 -6.96
CA ASN A 82 -3.15 11.83 -6.51
C ASN A 82 -3.49 11.63 -5.02
N ASN A 83 -3.37 12.68 -4.19
CA ASN A 83 -3.69 12.61 -2.77
C ASN A 83 -5.19 12.78 -2.46
N ILE A 84 -5.98 13.34 -3.38
CA ILE A 84 -7.42 13.58 -3.18
C ILE A 84 -8.18 12.27 -2.89
N PRO A 85 -8.01 11.18 -3.68
CA PRO A 85 -8.67 9.91 -3.39
C PRO A 85 -8.23 9.31 -2.05
N ASN A 86 -6.96 9.47 -1.66
CA ASN A 86 -6.45 8.97 -0.38
C ASN A 86 -7.15 9.65 0.81
N MET A 87 -7.31 10.98 0.74
CA MET A 87 -8.05 11.74 1.76
C MET A 87 -9.54 11.39 1.77
N TYR A 88 -10.12 11.06 0.62
CA TYR A 88 -11.48 10.53 0.53
C TYR A 88 -11.63 9.22 1.32
N SER A 89 -10.70 8.28 1.10
CA SER A 89 -10.67 6.98 1.78
C SER A 89 -10.48 7.12 3.30
N ILE A 90 -9.63 8.02 3.77
CA ILE A 90 -9.46 8.27 5.22
C ILE A 90 -10.77 8.76 5.84
N ALA A 91 -11.44 9.72 5.20
CA ALA A 91 -12.67 10.28 5.74
C ALA A 91 -13.82 9.26 5.77
N LEU A 92 -13.96 8.44 4.73
CA LEU A 92 -14.92 7.33 4.75
C LEU A 92 -14.55 6.26 5.77
N GLY A 93 -13.28 5.89 5.87
CA GLY A 93 -12.79 4.91 6.85
C GLY A 93 -13.12 5.32 8.29
N ALA A 94 -12.89 6.59 8.64
CA ALA A 94 -13.25 7.14 9.94
C ALA A 94 -14.76 7.08 10.22
N GLN A 95 -15.60 7.37 9.21
CA GLN A 95 -17.05 7.29 9.34
C GLN A 95 -17.57 5.85 9.43
N CYS A 96 -16.92 4.90 8.76
CA CYS A 96 -17.25 3.48 8.81
C CYS A 96 -16.82 2.80 10.10
N PHE A 97 -15.74 3.27 10.75
CA PHE A 97 -15.22 2.66 11.97
C PHE A 97 -16.20 2.72 13.14
N TRP A 98 -16.94 3.83 13.26
CA TRP A 98 -17.84 4.03 14.38
C TRP A 98 -19.05 4.88 14.00
N SER A 99 -20.26 4.41 14.31
CA SER A 99 -21.53 5.06 13.93
C SER A 99 -21.66 6.50 14.46
N GLN A 100 -21.00 6.85 15.55
CA GLN A 100 -21.01 8.23 16.08
C GLN A 100 -20.03 9.14 15.33
N PHE A 101 -18.99 8.61 14.69
CA PHE A 101 -18.07 9.38 13.84
C PHE A 101 -18.70 9.76 12.49
N ALA A 102 -19.73 9.01 12.06
CA ALA A 102 -20.57 9.37 10.91
C ALA A 102 -21.41 10.65 11.13
N ARG A 103 -21.60 11.11 12.38
CA ARG A 103 -22.30 12.38 12.66
C ARG A 103 -21.43 13.61 12.38
N VAL A 104 -20.11 13.45 12.33
CA VAL A 104 -19.18 14.56 12.08
C VAL A 104 -19.07 14.80 10.57
N PRO A 105 -19.16 16.06 10.09
CA PRO A 105 -19.01 16.38 8.68
C PRO A 105 -17.70 15.88 8.11
N ARG A 106 -17.75 15.35 6.88
CA ARG A 106 -16.60 14.76 6.19
C ARG A 106 -15.39 15.70 6.10
N ILE A 107 -15.64 17.02 6.00
CA ILE A 107 -14.60 18.06 5.92
C ILE A 107 -13.66 18.01 7.13
N VAL A 108 -14.21 17.79 8.33
CA VAL A 108 -13.41 17.75 9.57
C VAL A 108 -12.41 16.58 9.52
N TRP A 109 -12.87 15.40 9.11
CA TRP A 109 -12.01 14.23 8.97
C TRP A 109 -10.93 14.41 7.90
N THR A 110 -11.25 15.08 6.79
CA THR A 110 -10.23 15.39 5.77
C THR A 110 -9.20 16.39 6.27
N ILE A 111 -9.58 17.39 7.08
CA ILE A 111 -8.64 18.35 7.66
C ILE A 111 -7.71 17.64 8.65
N VAL A 112 -8.27 16.86 9.57
CA VAL A 112 -7.48 16.09 10.56
C VAL A 112 -6.53 15.12 9.86
N GLY A 113 -7.00 14.41 8.83
CA GLY A 113 -6.17 13.51 8.02
C GLY A 113 -5.00 14.24 7.33
N ASN A 114 -5.24 15.42 6.76
CA ASN A 114 -4.18 16.23 6.17
C ASN A 114 -3.19 16.75 7.22
N CYS A 115 -3.67 17.21 8.38
CA CYS A 115 -2.80 17.65 9.47
C CYS A 115 -1.89 16.52 9.96
N LEU A 116 -2.43 15.30 10.12
CA LEU A 116 -1.63 14.13 10.51
C LEU A 116 -0.62 13.77 9.42
N THR A 117 -1.03 13.80 8.16
CA THR A 117 -0.14 13.52 7.01
C THR A 117 1.00 14.53 6.97
N LEU A 118 0.72 15.83 7.13
CA LEU A 118 1.75 16.87 7.21
C LEU A 118 2.71 16.64 8.38
N ALA A 119 2.20 16.27 9.56
CA ALA A 119 3.02 15.98 10.72
C ALA A 119 4.00 14.82 10.50
N ILE A 120 3.63 13.83 9.67
CA ILE A 120 4.49 12.70 9.29
C ILE A 120 5.45 13.08 8.14
N CYS A 121 4.99 13.86 7.16
CA CYS A 121 5.81 14.27 6.02
C CYS A 121 6.98 15.18 6.40
N ILE A 122 6.82 16.06 7.41
CA ILE A 122 7.89 16.95 7.88
C ILE A 122 9.14 16.16 8.33
N PRO A 123 9.05 15.22 9.29
CA PRO A 123 10.21 14.41 9.68
C PRO A 123 10.65 13.47 8.55
N GLY A 124 9.71 12.95 7.75
CA GLY A 124 10.03 12.10 6.60
C GLY A 124 10.91 12.79 5.55
N TYR A 125 10.78 14.11 5.37
CA TYR A 125 11.59 14.86 4.42
C TYR A 125 13.09 14.86 4.76
N TYR A 126 13.46 14.85 6.05
CA TYR A 126 14.87 14.90 6.48
C TYR A 126 15.63 13.59 6.23
N SER A 127 14.94 12.47 6.01
CA SER A 127 15.53 11.17 5.70
C SER A 127 14.67 10.43 4.69
N PHE A 128 14.34 11.11 3.59
CA PHE A 128 13.32 10.67 2.65
C PHE A 128 13.52 9.26 2.13
N GLU A 129 14.73 8.92 1.67
CA GLU A 129 15.01 7.62 1.05
C GLU A 129 14.85 6.45 2.03
N SER A 130 15.52 6.52 3.19
CA SER A 130 15.45 5.45 4.19
C SER A 130 14.07 5.33 4.84
N VAL A 131 13.37 6.45 5.06
CA VAL A 131 12.01 6.44 5.59
C VAL A 131 11.05 5.83 4.55
N MET A 132 11.18 6.23 3.28
CA MET A 132 10.33 5.70 2.21
C MET A 132 10.52 4.19 2.03
N GLU A 133 11.76 3.70 1.95
CA GLU A 133 12.03 2.27 1.77
C GLU A 133 11.46 1.45 2.93
N ASN A 134 11.78 1.82 4.17
CA ASN A 134 11.29 1.11 5.35
C ASN A 134 9.76 1.14 5.45
N PHE A 135 9.12 2.27 5.13
CA PHE A 135 7.67 2.41 5.18
C PHE A 135 6.97 1.57 4.11
N MET A 136 7.52 1.56 2.88
CA MET A 136 6.99 0.74 1.79
C MET A 136 7.09 -0.75 2.11
N ASN A 137 8.18 -1.20 2.72
CA ASN A 137 8.36 -2.60 3.12
C ASN A 137 7.36 -3.00 4.22
N ILE A 138 7.16 -2.15 5.24
CA ILE A 138 6.16 -2.39 6.29
C ILE A 138 4.74 -2.47 5.72
N ILE A 139 4.38 -1.56 4.80
CA ILE A 139 3.08 -1.61 4.12
C ILE A 139 2.94 -2.90 3.32
N GLY A 140 3.97 -3.30 2.59
CA GLY A 140 3.98 -4.55 1.81
C GLY A 140 3.68 -5.77 2.68
N TYR A 141 4.33 -5.90 3.84
CA TYR A 141 4.07 -7.00 4.77
C TYR A 141 2.64 -6.98 5.32
N TYR A 142 2.15 -5.80 5.68
CA TYR A 142 0.79 -5.64 6.19
C TYR A 142 -0.26 -6.03 5.13
N LEU A 143 -0.05 -5.61 3.88
CA LEU A 143 -0.91 -5.98 2.75
C LEU A 143 -0.89 -7.49 2.50
N ALA A 144 0.27 -8.15 2.60
CA ALA A 144 0.36 -9.61 2.45
C ALA A 144 -0.54 -10.36 3.45
N ILE A 145 -0.55 -9.92 4.71
CA ILE A 145 -1.41 -10.49 5.76
C ILE A 145 -2.88 -10.25 5.42
N TYR A 146 -3.22 -9.01 5.05
CA TYR A 146 -4.60 -8.62 4.76
C TYR A 146 -5.17 -9.36 3.54
N ASP A 147 -4.38 -9.47 2.46
CA ASP A 147 -4.75 -10.19 1.24
C ASP A 147 -4.89 -11.69 1.52
N ALA A 148 -3.98 -12.30 2.30
CA ALA A 148 -4.07 -13.69 2.68
C ALA A 148 -5.38 -14.00 3.44
N ILE A 149 -5.74 -13.16 4.42
CA ILE A 149 -7.00 -13.30 5.17
C ILE A 149 -8.21 -13.10 4.26
N THR A 150 -8.20 -12.04 3.45
CA THR A 150 -9.32 -11.68 2.58
C THR A 150 -9.57 -12.73 1.49
N PHE A 151 -8.51 -13.23 0.85
CA PHE A 151 -8.63 -14.31 -0.13
C PHE A 151 -9.06 -15.62 0.52
N SER A 152 -8.56 -15.93 1.71
CA SER A 152 -8.99 -17.11 2.45
C SER A 152 -10.47 -17.05 2.82
N GLU A 153 -10.98 -15.89 3.23
CA GLU A 153 -12.38 -15.71 3.55
C GLU A 153 -13.25 -15.79 2.27
N HIS A 154 -12.86 -15.08 1.22
CA HIS A 154 -13.61 -15.00 -0.02
C HIS A 154 -13.71 -16.35 -0.76
N PHE A 155 -12.59 -17.05 -0.91
CA PHE A 155 -12.52 -18.28 -1.72
C PHE A 155 -12.89 -19.55 -0.94
N ILE A 156 -12.47 -19.68 0.33
CA ILE A 156 -12.65 -20.94 1.08
C ILE A 156 -13.96 -20.94 1.87
N HIS A 157 -14.25 -19.84 2.57
CA HIS A 157 -15.35 -19.78 3.54
C HIS A 157 -16.65 -19.27 2.92
N ILE A 158 -16.60 -18.11 2.25
CA ILE A 158 -17.75 -17.49 1.61
C ILE A 158 -18.00 -18.13 0.23
N ARG A 159 -16.97 -18.71 -0.42
CA ARG A 159 -17.07 -19.42 -1.71
C ARG A 159 -17.75 -18.58 -2.80
N GLY A 160 -17.36 -17.31 -2.90
CA GLY A 160 -17.75 -16.40 -3.97
C GLY A 160 -18.84 -15.37 -3.63
N PHE A 161 -19.11 -14.50 -4.60
CA PHE A 161 -19.89 -13.26 -4.40
C PHE A 161 -21.37 -13.44 -4.05
N LYS A 162 -21.95 -14.63 -4.28
CA LYS A 162 -23.39 -14.88 -4.03
C LYS A 162 -23.74 -15.02 -2.55
N ASN A 163 -22.78 -15.35 -1.71
CA ASN A 163 -23.00 -15.60 -0.28
C ASN A 163 -22.73 -14.36 0.60
N TYR A 164 -22.47 -13.19 -0.01
CA TYR A 164 -22.38 -11.93 0.73
C TYR A 164 -23.76 -11.37 0.98
N ASP A 165 -24.16 -11.27 2.25
CA ASP A 165 -25.38 -10.56 2.66
C ASP A 165 -25.13 -9.04 2.70
N VAL A 166 -25.47 -8.36 1.60
CA VAL A 166 -25.40 -6.89 1.51
C VAL A 166 -26.49 -6.21 2.35
N SER A 167 -27.59 -6.91 2.63
CA SER A 167 -28.75 -6.35 3.33
C SER A 167 -28.55 -6.22 4.84
N GLY A 168 -27.63 -7.00 5.41
CA GLY A 168 -27.27 -6.98 6.83
C GLY A 168 -26.09 -6.08 7.21
N TYR A 169 -25.62 -5.19 6.33
CA TYR A 169 -24.29 -4.58 6.50
C TYR A 169 -24.11 -3.76 7.81
N ASN A 170 -25.17 -3.25 8.41
CA ASN A 170 -25.09 -2.47 9.66
C ASN A 170 -25.50 -3.26 10.91
N ASP A 171 -25.80 -4.55 10.79
CA ASP A 171 -26.28 -5.36 11.91
C ASP A 171 -25.12 -6.05 12.64
N LYS A 172 -24.69 -5.48 13.76
CA LYS A 172 -23.64 -6.05 14.63
C LYS A 172 -23.93 -7.50 15.05
N SER A 173 -25.19 -7.93 15.03
CA SER A 173 -25.56 -9.30 15.42
C SER A 173 -25.29 -10.35 14.33
N LYS A 174 -25.08 -9.93 13.07
CA LYS A 174 -24.83 -10.84 11.95
C LYS A 174 -23.33 -11.02 11.64
N TYR A 175 -22.48 -10.22 12.26
CA TYR A 175 -21.04 -10.25 12.02
C TYR A 175 -20.29 -11.15 12.98
N ASN A 176 -19.22 -11.75 12.46
CA ASN A 176 -18.28 -12.51 13.26
C ASN A 176 -17.45 -11.56 14.13
N PRO A 177 -17.15 -11.95 15.39
CA PRO A 177 -16.44 -11.09 16.34
C PRO A 177 -15.00 -10.79 15.92
N GLY A 178 -14.45 -11.52 14.95
CA GLY A 178 -13.17 -11.19 14.29
C GLY A 178 -11.95 -11.76 15.02
N TRP A 179 -12.15 -12.66 15.97
CA TRP A 179 -11.06 -13.26 16.76
C TRP A 179 -10.14 -14.12 15.89
N ALA A 180 -10.68 -14.82 14.88
CA ALA A 180 -9.87 -15.56 13.92
C ALA A 180 -8.99 -14.62 13.07
N GLY A 181 -9.53 -13.45 12.71
CA GLY A 181 -8.78 -12.41 12.00
C GLY A 181 -7.65 -11.85 12.86
N LEU A 182 -7.91 -11.54 14.13
CA LEU A 182 -6.90 -11.05 15.06
C LEU A 182 -5.78 -12.07 15.26
N PHE A 183 -6.11 -13.35 15.45
CA PHE A 183 -5.12 -14.42 15.58
C PHE A 183 -4.28 -14.56 14.30
N ALA A 184 -4.92 -14.53 13.12
CA ALA A 184 -4.21 -14.59 11.84
C ALA A 184 -3.25 -13.42 11.65
N ILE A 185 -3.63 -12.21 12.06
CA ILE A 185 -2.75 -11.03 12.04
C ILE A 185 -1.55 -11.25 12.98
N CYS A 186 -1.77 -11.77 14.19
CA CYS A 186 -0.67 -12.10 15.10
C CYS A 186 0.29 -13.16 14.52
N CYS A 187 -0.25 -14.20 13.89
CA CYS A 187 0.56 -15.22 13.20
C CYS A 187 1.33 -14.64 12.01
N GLY A 188 0.69 -13.79 11.21
CA GLY A 188 1.32 -13.08 10.10
C GLY A 188 2.45 -12.16 10.58
N ALA A 189 2.23 -11.40 11.66
CA ALA A 189 3.24 -10.55 12.26
C ALA A 189 4.45 -11.35 12.77
N ALA A 190 4.21 -12.54 13.37
CA ALA A 190 5.30 -13.44 13.71
C ALA A 190 6.08 -13.92 12.47
N GLY A 191 5.39 -14.19 11.37
CA GLY A 191 5.99 -14.51 10.08
C GLY A 191 6.89 -13.39 9.54
N VAL A 192 6.42 -12.14 9.60
CA VAL A 192 7.22 -10.94 9.25
C VAL A 192 8.48 -10.87 10.10
N VAL A 193 8.37 -10.94 11.43
CA VAL A 193 9.51 -10.82 12.34
C VAL A 193 10.56 -11.92 12.09
N ILE A 194 10.15 -13.09 11.61
CA ILE A 194 11.10 -14.18 11.34
C ILE A 194 11.77 -14.02 9.95
N GLY A 195 11.05 -13.49 8.96
CA GLY A 195 11.45 -13.41 7.56
C GLY A 195 12.03 -12.09 7.07
N MET A 196 11.76 -11.01 7.80
CA MET A 196 12.12 -9.65 7.42
C MET A 196 13.64 -9.46 7.40
N ASP A 197 14.16 -8.86 6.34
CA ASP A 197 15.55 -8.43 6.26
C ASP A 197 15.57 -6.95 5.87
N GLN A 198 15.64 -6.10 6.88
CA GLN A 198 15.50 -4.65 6.75
C GLN A 198 16.66 -3.96 7.46
N THR A 199 16.94 -2.71 7.05
CA THR A 199 18.04 -1.90 7.61
C THR A 199 18.03 -1.80 9.15
N TRP A 200 16.84 -1.91 9.76
CA TRP A 200 16.62 -1.80 11.20
C TRP A 200 16.49 -3.15 11.91
N TYR A 201 16.21 -4.25 11.20
CA TYR A 201 16.04 -5.57 11.82
C TYR A 201 16.18 -6.70 10.80
N VAL A 202 16.97 -7.71 11.16
CA VAL A 202 17.17 -8.93 10.37
C VAL A 202 16.62 -10.13 11.13
N GLY A 203 15.62 -10.78 10.53
CA GLY A 203 14.95 -11.97 11.04
C GLY A 203 15.84 -13.21 10.92
N LYS A 204 15.62 -14.17 11.83
CA LYS A 204 16.45 -15.39 11.92
C LYS A 204 16.42 -16.25 10.66
N VAL A 205 15.35 -16.20 9.87
CA VAL A 205 15.25 -16.94 8.62
C VAL A 205 15.78 -16.10 7.47
N GLY A 206 15.47 -14.80 7.42
CA GLY A 206 16.02 -13.89 6.41
C GLY A 206 17.55 -13.84 6.42
N GLY A 207 18.15 -13.77 7.62
CA GLY A 207 19.61 -13.79 7.79
C GLY A 207 20.30 -15.13 7.48
N LYS A 208 19.53 -16.21 7.29
CA LYS A 208 20.08 -17.52 6.84
C LYS A 208 20.11 -17.64 5.31
N ILE A 209 19.46 -16.74 4.59
CA ILE A 209 19.38 -16.77 3.13
C ILE A 209 20.55 -15.98 2.57
N GLY A 210 21.68 -16.68 2.35
CA GLY A 210 22.86 -16.10 1.71
C GLY A 210 23.71 -15.19 2.62
N LYS A 211 24.78 -14.63 2.04
CA LYS A 211 25.80 -13.82 2.75
C LYS A 211 25.30 -12.40 3.10
N TYR A 212 24.28 -11.92 2.41
CA TYR A 212 23.72 -10.57 2.56
C TYR A 212 22.31 -10.56 3.15
N GLY A 213 21.77 -11.73 3.53
CA GLY A 213 20.36 -11.88 3.90
C GLY A 213 19.43 -11.87 2.69
N GLY A 214 18.19 -12.32 2.89
CA GLY A 214 17.14 -12.27 1.89
C GLY A 214 15.81 -11.97 2.56
N ASP A 215 15.16 -10.88 2.15
CA ASP A 215 13.85 -10.51 2.64
C ASP A 215 12.78 -11.43 2.06
N ILE A 216 12.23 -12.27 2.92
CA ILE A 216 11.09 -13.15 2.62
C ILE A 216 9.92 -12.86 3.57
N GLY A 217 9.91 -11.66 4.15
CA GLY A 217 8.89 -11.21 5.10
C GLY A 217 7.50 -11.22 4.47
N PHE A 218 7.38 -10.86 3.19
CA PHE A 218 6.11 -10.80 2.47
C PHE A 218 5.46 -12.20 2.34
N GLU A 219 6.20 -13.19 1.85
CA GLU A 219 5.72 -14.55 1.62
C GLU A 219 5.42 -15.27 2.93
N LEU A 220 6.28 -15.09 3.93
CA LEU A 220 6.08 -15.69 5.26
C LEU A 220 4.90 -15.06 5.99
N ALA A 221 4.71 -13.75 5.89
CA ALA A 221 3.56 -13.05 6.47
C ALA A 221 2.25 -13.57 5.88
N GLY A 222 2.16 -13.64 4.55
CA GLY A 222 0.99 -14.16 3.86
C GLY A 222 0.72 -15.63 4.19
N THR A 223 1.76 -16.47 4.19
CA THR A 223 1.60 -17.91 4.48
C THR A 223 1.17 -18.18 5.91
N PHE A 224 1.79 -17.52 6.90
CA PHE A 224 1.45 -17.70 8.31
C PHE A 224 0.06 -17.15 8.63
N ALA A 225 -0.32 -16.00 8.04
CA ALA A 225 -1.65 -15.46 8.15
C ALA A 225 -2.71 -16.39 7.52
N PHE A 226 -2.44 -16.92 6.32
CA PHE A 226 -3.32 -17.86 5.65
C PHE A 226 -3.55 -19.13 6.46
N ILE A 227 -2.49 -19.74 6.99
CA ILE A 227 -2.58 -20.94 7.83
C ILE A 227 -3.33 -20.62 9.13
N GLY A 228 -2.93 -19.55 9.84
CA GLY A 228 -3.55 -19.14 11.09
C GLY A 228 -5.05 -18.86 10.95
N TYR A 229 -5.45 -18.19 9.87
CA TYR A 229 -6.85 -17.90 9.58
C TYR A 229 -7.65 -19.17 9.27
N ASN A 230 -7.17 -20.02 8.35
CA ASN A 230 -7.89 -21.26 8.00
C ASN A 230 -8.01 -22.25 9.14
N LEU A 231 -7.05 -22.27 10.07
CA LEU A 231 -7.13 -23.12 11.25
C LEU A 231 -8.15 -22.60 12.26
N THR A 232 -8.22 -21.29 12.49
CA THR A 232 -9.07 -20.70 13.52
C THR A 232 -10.51 -20.42 13.07
N ARG A 233 -10.72 -20.16 11.79
CA ARG A 233 -12.02 -19.81 11.21
C ARG A 233 -13.10 -20.90 11.38
N PRO A 234 -12.81 -22.22 11.22
CA PRO A 234 -13.77 -23.28 11.50
C PRO A 234 -14.20 -23.35 12.97
N PHE A 235 -13.29 -23.03 13.90
CA PHE A 235 -13.61 -22.99 15.32
C PHE A 235 -14.51 -21.79 15.62
N GLU A 236 -14.22 -20.61 15.09
CA GLU A 236 -15.08 -19.43 15.24
C GLU A 236 -16.50 -19.73 14.73
N LYS A 237 -16.61 -20.38 13.57
CA LYS A 237 -17.89 -20.83 13.01
C LYS A 237 -18.63 -21.83 13.90
N LYS A 238 -17.90 -22.74 14.56
CA LYS A 238 -18.49 -23.76 15.45
C LYS A 238 -18.97 -23.17 16.78
N TYR A 239 -18.22 -22.24 17.37
CA TYR A 239 -18.54 -21.68 18.69
C TYR A 239 -19.52 -20.50 18.62
N PHE A 240 -19.46 -19.68 17.56
CA PHE A 240 -20.33 -18.50 17.40
C PHE A 240 -21.47 -18.73 16.41
N GLY A 241 -21.50 -19.88 15.73
CA GLY A 241 -22.59 -20.30 14.83
C GLY A 241 -22.73 -19.46 13.57
N ARG A 242 -21.69 -18.69 13.22
CA ARG A 242 -21.69 -17.65 12.19
C ARG A 242 -20.37 -17.66 11.42
#